data_AF-A0A561WV77-F1
#
_entry.id   AF-A0A561WV77-F1
#
_cell.length_a   1.000
_cell.length_b   1.000
_cell.length_c   1.000
_cell.angle_alpha   90.00
_cell.angle_beta   90.00
_cell.angle_gamma   90.00
#
_symmetry.space_group_name_H-M   'P 1'
#
loop_
_entity.id
_entity.type
_entity.pdbx_description
1 polymer ?
#
loop_
_entity_poly.entity_id
_entity_poly.type
_entity_poly.pdbx_seq_one_letter_code
_entity_poly.pdbx_strand_id
1 'polypeptide(L)'
;MTDGPFDVPPEADAVEQRQPLLDEGQPDEPPEPQPLDATEADLAEQGASVPGEHALPSTSLPEDATAADALEQRQVVGPGDEDRRD
;
A
#
# COMPACT_ATOMS: atom_id res chain seq x y z
N MET A 1 -32.94 -29.96 32.73
CA MET A 1 -32.16 -29.08 31.84
C MET A 1 -31.88 -29.92 30.62
N THR A 2 -32.58 -29.63 29.54
CA THR A 2 -32.53 -30.40 28.29
C THR A 2 -31.30 -29.94 27.52
N ASP A 3 -30.29 -30.80 27.37
CA ASP A 3 -29.24 -30.65 26.37
C ASP A 3 -29.90 -30.38 25.02
N GLY A 4 -29.71 -29.18 24.48
CA GLY A 4 -30.22 -28.80 23.18
C GLY A 4 -29.34 -29.37 22.07
N PRO A 5 -29.83 -29.52 20.83
CA PRO A 5 -29.03 -30.00 19.69
C PRO A 5 -27.88 -29.07 19.27
N PHE A 6 -27.64 -28.01 20.04
CA PHE A 6 -26.55 -27.04 19.89
C PHE A 6 -25.51 -27.11 21.00
N ASP A 7 -25.72 -27.92 22.05
CA ASP A 7 -24.72 -28.12 23.12
C ASP A 7 -23.56 -29.03 22.66
N VAL A 8 -23.76 -29.78 21.57
CA VAL A 8 -22.75 -30.64 20.98
C VAL A 8 -22.30 -30.02 19.66
N PRO A 9 -21.04 -29.57 19.54
CA PRO A 9 -20.53 -29.07 18.28
C PRO A 9 -20.53 -30.20 17.24
N PRO A 10 -20.73 -29.89 15.94
CA PRO A 10 -20.60 -30.86 14.86
C PRO A 10 -19.33 -31.71 14.98
N GLU A 11 -19.38 -32.95 14.51
CA GLU A 11 -18.25 -33.88 14.64
C GLU A 11 -16.94 -33.32 14.06
N ALA A 12 -17.02 -32.50 13.01
CA ALA A 12 -15.87 -31.81 12.43
C ALA A 12 -15.20 -30.85 13.43
N ASP A 13 -15.98 -29.98 14.06
CA ASP A 13 -15.52 -29.04 15.07
C ASP A 13 -14.92 -29.79 16.27
N ALA A 14 -15.55 -30.89 16.70
CA ALA A 14 -15.03 -31.70 17.81
C ALA A 14 -13.67 -32.36 17.49
N VAL A 15 -13.36 -32.64 16.23
CA VAL A 15 -12.06 -33.20 15.81
C VAL A 15 -10.97 -32.12 15.79
N GLU A 16 -11.30 -30.91 15.33
CA GLU A 16 -10.39 -29.76 15.35
C GLU A 16 -10.04 -29.33 16.77
N GLN A 17 -11.03 -29.30 17.68
CA GLN A 17 -10.83 -28.94 19.10
C GLN A 17 -10.03 -29.98 19.91
N ARG A 18 -9.83 -31.19 19.37
CA ARG A 18 -9.01 -32.23 19.99
C ARG A 18 -7.54 -32.17 19.56
N GLN A 19 -7.20 -31.29 18.62
CA GLN A 19 -5.81 -31.05 18.27
C GLN A 19 -5.11 -30.28 19.40
N PRO A 20 -3.85 -30.59 19.72
CA PRO A 20 -3.09 -29.78 20.64
C PRO A 20 -2.96 -28.37 20.07
N LEU A 21 -3.15 -27.36 20.94
CA LEU A 21 -2.80 -25.98 20.59
C LEU A 21 -1.31 -25.98 20.23
N LEU A 22 -0.99 -25.63 18.99
CA LEU A 22 0.39 -25.42 18.59
C LEU A 22 0.93 -24.28 19.46
N ASP A 23 2.10 -24.50 20.06
CA ASP A 23 2.85 -23.44 20.73
C ASP A 23 3.15 -22.37 19.67
N GLU A 24 2.33 -21.34 19.62
CA GLU A 24 2.63 -20.11 18.90
C GLU A 24 3.95 -19.65 19.51
N GLY A 25 5.04 -19.82 18.77
CA GLY A 25 6.40 -19.65 19.29
C GLY A 25 6.63 -18.27 19.93
N GLN A 26 7.88 -17.97 20.29
CA GLN A 26 8.23 -16.68 20.89
C GLN A 26 7.49 -15.52 20.20
N PRO A 27 6.85 -14.62 20.97
CA PRO A 27 6.14 -13.49 20.39
C PRO A 27 7.11 -12.77 19.46
N ASP A 28 6.65 -12.46 18.25
CA ASP A 28 7.46 -11.74 17.28
C ASP A 28 8.04 -10.49 17.95
N GLU A 29 9.35 -10.33 17.84
CA GLU A 29 10.02 -9.13 18.34
C GLU A 29 9.50 -7.93 17.55
N PRO A 30 9.14 -6.81 18.22
CA PRO A 30 8.69 -5.64 17.49
C PRO A 30 9.81 -5.19 16.54
N PRO A 31 9.45 -4.77 15.32
CA PRO A 31 10.45 -4.29 14.37
C PRO A 31 11.23 -3.13 14.98
N GLU A 32 12.53 -3.08 14.69
CA GLU A 32 13.39 -1.97 15.07
C GLU A 32 12.76 -0.63 14.64
N PRO A 33 12.83 0.42 15.48
CA PRO A 33 12.28 1.71 15.12
C PRO A 33 12.99 2.26 13.88
N GLN A 34 12.20 2.54 12.85
CA GLN A 34 12.71 3.18 11.64
C GLN A 34 13.23 4.60 11.98
N PRO A 35 14.29 5.08 11.30
CA PRO A 35 14.78 6.43 11.48
C PRO A 35 13.64 7.45 11.23
N LEU A 36 13.49 8.40 12.15
CA LEU A 36 12.43 9.42 12.09
C LEU A 36 12.69 10.49 11.02
N ASP A 37 13.97 10.70 10.69
CA ASP A 37 14.40 11.67 9.69
C ASP A 37 14.55 10.98 8.34
N ALA A 38 13.87 11.51 7.33
CA ALA A 38 14.07 11.10 5.95
C ALA A 38 15.50 11.46 5.52
N THR A 39 16.22 10.49 4.97
CA THR A 39 17.51 10.74 4.34
C THR A 39 17.32 11.47 3.00
N GLU A 40 18.40 12.01 2.44
CA GLU A 40 18.37 12.62 1.11
C GLU A 40 17.88 11.64 0.02
N ALA A 41 18.22 10.36 0.16
CA ALA A 41 17.74 9.31 -0.74
C ALA A 41 16.23 9.09 -0.60
N ASP A 42 15.72 9.07 0.64
CA ASP A 42 14.28 8.91 0.90
C ASP A 42 13.47 10.09 0.32
N LEU A 43 14.00 11.31 0.39
CA LEU A 43 13.37 12.50 -0.18
C LEU A 43 13.35 12.44 -1.71
N ALA A 44 14.43 11.98 -2.33
CA ALA A 44 14.51 11.82 -3.79
C ALA A 44 13.51 10.76 -4.29
N GLU A 45 13.36 9.64 -3.59
CA GLU A 45 12.39 8.58 -3.92
C GLU A 45 10.93 9.04 -3.74
N GLN A 46 10.67 9.93 -2.79
CA GLN A 46 9.35 10.54 -2.58
C GLN A 46 9.00 11.62 -3.61
N GLY A 47 9.91 11.94 -4.54
CA GLY A 47 9.73 13.00 -5.51
C GLY A 47 9.67 14.39 -4.88
N ALA A 48 10.16 14.54 -3.64
CA ALA A 48 10.27 15.83 -2.99
C ALA A 48 11.41 16.62 -3.67
N SER A 49 11.07 17.75 -4.30
CA SER A 49 12.06 18.57 -4.97
C SER A 49 13.09 19.08 -3.97
N VAL A 50 14.36 18.74 -4.18
CA VAL A 50 15.46 19.25 -3.35
C VAL A 50 15.72 20.73 -3.68
N PRO A 51 16.03 21.58 -2.68
CA PRO A 51 16.30 23.00 -2.93
C PRO A 51 17.51 23.17 -3.87
N GLY A 52 17.28 23.76 -5.04
CA GLY A 52 18.33 23.98 -6.06
C GLY A 52 18.10 23.21 -7.36
N GLU A 53 17.21 22.23 -7.38
CA GLU A 53 16.62 21.71 -8.61
C GLU A 53 15.67 22.77 -9.15
N HIS A 54 16.17 23.68 -9.99
CA HIS A 54 15.33 24.40 -10.93
C HIS A 54 14.83 23.39 -11.98
N ALA A 55 14.01 22.44 -11.56
CA ALA A 55 13.21 21.64 -12.45
C ALA A 55 12.33 22.65 -13.21
N LEU A 56 12.54 22.69 -14.52
CA LEU A 56 11.60 23.30 -15.45
C LEU A 56 10.17 22.92 -14.99
N PRO A 57 9.22 23.86 -14.93
CA PRO A 57 7.88 23.56 -14.42
C PRO A 57 7.35 22.31 -15.11
N SER A 58 6.69 21.41 -14.38
CA SER A 58 6.26 20.07 -14.88
C SER A 58 5.43 20.13 -16.18
N THR A 59 4.98 21.31 -16.57
CA THR A 59 4.23 21.62 -17.79
C THR A 59 5.08 22.16 -18.95
N SER A 60 6.40 22.23 -18.80
CA SER A 60 7.30 22.74 -19.83
C SER A 60 7.97 21.61 -20.59
N LEU A 61 8.07 21.82 -21.90
CA LEU A 61 8.71 20.88 -22.81
C LEU A 61 10.22 21.17 -22.91
N PRO A 62 11.04 20.17 -23.24
CA PRO A 62 12.42 20.38 -23.66
C PRO A 62 12.56 21.41 -24.80
N GLU A 63 13.70 22.09 -24.89
CA GLU A 63 13.94 23.12 -25.91
C GLU A 63 13.89 22.59 -27.36
N ASP A 64 14.18 21.30 -27.54
CA ASP A 64 14.15 20.58 -28.81
C ASP A 64 12.82 19.87 -29.10
N ALA A 65 11.82 20.03 -28.22
CA ALA A 65 10.52 19.43 -28.41
C ALA A 65 9.82 19.96 -29.67
N THR A 66 9.24 19.04 -30.44
CA THR A 66 8.48 19.35 -31.63
C THR A 66 7.02 19.69 -31.30
N ALA A 67 6.30 20.22 -32.28
CA ALA A 67 4.86 20.46 -32.15
C ALA A 67 4.06 19.18 -31.90
N ALA A 68 4.55 18.02 -32.34
CA ALA A 68 3.92 16.73 -32.08
C ALA A 68 4.05 16.34 -30.59
N ASP A 69 5.24 16.53 -30.02
CA ASP A 69 5.52 16.24 -28.60
C ASP A 69 4.60 17.06 -27.67
N ALA A 70 4.35 18.32 -28.02
CA ALA A 70 3.40 19.18 -27.30
C ALA A 70 1.95 18.66 -27.35
N LEU A 71 1.54 18.04 -28.46
CA LEU A 71 0.22 17.45 -28.61
C LEU A 71 0.08 16.16 -27.80
N GLU A 72 1.15 15.36 -27.73
CA GLU A 72 1.17 14.12 -26.97
C GLU A 72 1.02 14.36 -25.46
N GLN A 73 1.63 15.42 -24.92
CA GLN A 73 1.49 15.82 -23.50
C GLN A 73 0.10 16.38 -23.16
N ARG A 74 -0.65 16.85 -24.15
CA ARG A 74 -2.03 17.35 -23.96
C ARG A 74 -3.06 16.21 -24.01
N GLN A 75 -2.62 14.96 -24.11
CA GLN A 75 -3.50 13.82 -23.92
C GLN A 75 -3.91 13.80 -22.44
N VAL A 76 -5.08 14.37 -22.19
CA VAL A 76 -5.72 14.42 -20.88
C VAL A 76 -5.84 13.00 -20.36
N VAL A 77 -5.06 12.67 -19.32
CA VAL A 77 -5.43 11.58 -18.42
C VAL A 77 -6.74 12.05 -17.79
N GLY A 78 -7.86 11.47 -18.23
CA GLY A 78 -9.15 11.72 -17.58
C GLY A 78 -9.02 11.47 -16.08
N PRO A 79 -9.81 12.15 -15.23
CA PRO A 79 -9.86 11.78 -13.82
C PRO A 79 -10.05 10.26 -13.77
N GLY A 80 -9.14 9.56 -13.09
CA GLY A 80 -9.25 8.12 -12.91
C GLY A 80 -10.62 7.79 -12.34
N ASP A 81 -11.12 6.58 -12.57
CA ASP A 81 -12.38 6.05 -12.01
C ASP A 81 -12.36 6.09 -10.44
N GLU A 82 -12.43 7.28 -9.85
CA GLU A 82 -12.62 7.51 -8.42
C GLU A 82 -14.09 7.29 -8.03
N ASP A 83 -14.98 7.11 -9.02
CA ASP A 83 -16.42 6.83 -8.86
C ASP A 83 -16.75 5.34 -8.63
N ARG A 84 -15.76 4.46 -8.44
CA ARG A 84 -16.02 3.03 -8.16
C ARG A 84 -16.28 2.72 -6.68
N ARG A 85 -17.01 3.60 -5.98
CA ARG A 85 -17.53 3.35 -4.62
C ARG A 85 -18.95 3.90 -4.48
N ASP A 86 -19.91 3.10 -4.95
CA ASP A 86 -21.30 3.11 -4.46
C ASP A 86 -21.63 1.72 -3.92
#